data_AF-A0A932P9Y9-F1
#
_entry.id   AF-A0A932P9Y9-F1
#
_cell.length_a   1.000
_cell.length_b   1.000
_cell.length_c   1.000
_cell.angle_alpha   90.00
_cell.angle_beta   90.00
_cell.angle_gamma   90.00
#
_symmetry.space_group_name_H-M   'P 1'
#
loop_
_entity.id
_entity.type
_entity.pdbx_description
1 polymer ?
#
loop_
_entity_poly.entity_id
_entity_poly.type
_entity_poly.pdbx_seq_one_letter_code
_entity_poly.pdbx_strand_id
1 'polypeptide(L)' 'MRIGITYSVRGDDDDANSASHLRTDDAEEEFDSPTTIQALADTLRGLGHNVELLGEGEPLLRRLLAGPRPDLVFNIAE' A
#
# COMPACT_ATOMS: atom_id res chain seq x y z
N MET A 1 17.91 -4.41 6.62
CA MET A 1 17.48 -3.07 6.13
C MET A 1 16.07 -2.80 6.60
N ARG A 2 15.73 -1.54 6.85
CA ARG A 2 14.37 -1.05 7.02
C ARG A 2 13.76 -0.81 5.65
N ILE A 3 12.74 -1.56 5.30
CA ILE A 3 12.04 -1.45 4.02
C ILE A 3 10.61 -0.96 4.29
N GLY A 4 10.25 0.15 3.66
CA GLY A 4 8.86 0.62 3.63
C GLY A 4 8.16 0.12 2.38
N ILE A 5 6.93 -0.37 2.49
CA ILE A 5 6.09 -0.72 1.33
C ILE A 5 5.00 0.34 1.18
N THR A 6 4.91 0.97 0.02
CA THR A 6 3.81 1.88 -0.33
C THR A 6 2.85 1.15 -1.26
N TYR A 7 1.56 1.37 -1.02
CA TYR A 7 0.47 0.67 -1.68
C TYR A 7 -0.81 1.50 -1.60
N SER A 8 -1.73 1.25 -2.51
CA SER A 8 -3.04 1.88 -2.61
C SER A 8 -4.12 0.80 -2.49
N VAL A 9 -4.99 0.90 -1.48
CA VAL A 9 -6.09 -0.07 -1.29
C VAL A 9 -7.42 0.64 -1.46
N ARG A 10 -8.43 -0.09 -1.94
CA ARG A 10 -9.80 0.42 -2.01
C ARG A 10 -10.26 0.91 -0.62
N GLY A 11 -10.71 2.15 -0.53
CA GLY A 11 -11.28 2.69 0.70
C GLY A 11 -12.74 2.28 0.88
N ASP A 12 -13.20 2.14 2.13
CA ASP A 12 -14.60 1.87 2.45
C ASP A 12 -15.55 2.98 1.92
N ASP A 13 -15.06 4.23 1.80
CA ASP A 13 -15.82 5.36 1.26
C ASP A 13 -16.00 5.29 -0.27
N ASP A 14 -15.11 4.58 -0.99
CA ASP A 14 -15.22 4.40 -2.43
C ASP A 14 -16.40 3.51 -2.81
N ASP A 15 -16.76 2.55 -1.95
CA ASP A 15 -17.95 1.72 -2.10
C ASP A 15 -19.25 2.54 -1.92
N ALA A 16 -19.24 3.55 -1.03
CA ALA A 16 -20.41 4.37 -0.73
C ALA A 16 -20.69 5.47 -1.77
N ASN A 17 -19.63 6.05 -2.37
CA ASN A 17 -19.75 7.06 -3.43
C ASN A 17 -19.88 6.48 -4.84
N SER A 18 -19.65 5.18 -5.02
CA SER A 18 -19.91 4.45 -6.28
C SER A 18 -21.41 4.20 -6.48
N ALA A 19 -22.21 5.27 -6.49
CA ALA A 19 -23.62 5.22 -6.87
C ALA A 19 -23.75 4.82 -8.35
N SER A 20 -24.04 3.54 -8.58
CA SER A 20 -24.78 2.96 -9.71
C SER A 20 -24.34 3.16 -11.17
N HIS A 21 -23.22 3.81 -11.51
CA HIS A 21 -22.94 4.11 -12.92
C HIS A 21 -21.69 3.51 -13.57
N LEU A 22 -20.69 3.01 -12.84
CA LEU A 22 -19.44 2.51 -13.45
C LEU A 22 -18.75 1.41 -12.62
N ARG A 23 -19.47 0.37 -12.18
CA ARG A 23 -18.79 -0.88 -11.74
C ARG A 23 -18.40 -1.67 -13.00
N THR A 24 -17.36 -1.20 -13.68
CA THR A 24 -16.70 -1.95 -14.75
C THR A 24 -15.87 -3.08 -14.14
N ASP A 25 -15.65 -4.17 -14.88
CA ASP A 25 -14.81 -5.28 -14.40
C ASP A 25 -13.40 -4.80 -13.98
N ASP A 26 -12.93 -3.69 -14.58
CA ASP A 26 -11.61 -3.11 -14.36
C ASP A 26 -11.53 -2.18 -13.12
N ALA A 27 -12.62 -1.94 -12.40
CA ALA A 27 -12.64 -0.98 -11.29
C ALA A 27 -11.78 -1.37 -10.08
N GLU A 28 -11.35 -2.65 -10.04
CA GLU A 28 -10.43 -3.18 -9.02
C GLU A 28 -8.98 -3.25 -9.53
N GLU A 29 -8.73 -2.96 -10.82
CA GLU A 29 -7.38 -2.97 -11.36
C GLU A 29 -6.54 -1.86 -10.75
N GLU A 30 -7.13 -0.69 -10.46
CA GLU A 30 -6.48 0.50 -9.85
C GLU A 30 -6.00 0.30 -8.39
N PHE A 31 -6.25 -0.86 -7.78
CA PHE A 31 -5.97 -1.10 -6.35
C PHE A 31 -5.10 -2.33 -6.10
N ASP A 32 -4.18 -2.17 -5.15
CA ASP A 32 -3.33 -3.25 -4.67
C ASP A 32 -4.14 -4.25 -3.84
N SER A 33 -4.01 -5.54 -4.20
CA SER A 33 -4.59 -6.62 -3.41
C SER A 33 -3.95 -6.69 -2.01
N PRO A 34 -4.75 -6.70 -0.92
CA PRO A 34 -4.26 -6.95 0.44
C PRO A 34 -3.46 -8.25 0.57
N THR A 35 -3.80 -9.25 -0.24
CA THR A 35 -3.08 -10.53 -0.27
C THR A 35 -1.67 -10.36 -0.83
N THR A 36 -1.52 -9.59 -1.91
CA THR A 36 -0.22 -9.28 -2.53
C THR A 36 0.65 -8.46 -1.58
N ILE A 37 0.09 -7.41 -0.95
CA ILE A 37 0.79 -6.57 0.03
C ILE A 37 1.37 -7.43 1.16
N GLN A 38 0.55 -8.32 1.72
CA GLN A 38 0.97 -9.19 2.82
C GLN A 38 2.03 -10.21 2.37
N ALA A 39 1.86 -10.82 1.19
CA ALA A 39 2.83 -11.78 0.65
C ALA A 39 4.21 -11.15 0.42
N LEU A 40 4.25 -9.92 -0.11
CA LEU A 40 5.50 -9.15 -0.26
C LEU A 40 6.13 -8.85 1.09
N ALA A 41 5.33 -8.39 2.06
CA ALA A 41 5.83 -8.06 3.38
C ALA A 41 6.43 -9.29 4.09
N ASP A 42 5.76 -10.43 4.03
CA ASP A 42 6.22 -11.66 4.68
C ASP A 42 7.44 -12.25 3.99
N THR A 43 7.51 -12.14 2.66
CA THR A 43 8.72 -12.53 1.90
C THR A 43 9.93 -11.70 2.32
N LEU A 44 9.78 -10.37 2.36
CA LEU A 44 10.87 -9.47 2.74
C LEU A 44 11.28 -9.66 4.22
N ARG A 45 10.33 -9.91 5.12
CA ARG A 45 10.63 -10.28 6.51
C ARG A 45 11.38 -11.62 6.59
N GLY A 46 10.96 -12.61 5.81
CA GLY A 46 11.63 -13.92 5.71
C GLY A 46 13.07 -13.83 5.23
N LEU A 47 13.40 -12.82 4.43
CA LEU A 47 14.76 -12.49 4.00
C LEU A 47 15.58 -11.71 5.07
N GLY A 48 15.02 -11.45 6.24
CA GLY A 48 15.69 -10.78 7.37
C GLY A 48 15.60 -9.25 7.35
N HIS A 49 14.70 -8.66 6.55
CA HIS A 49 14.46 -7.22 6.56
C HIS A 49 13.44 -6.83 7.63
N ASN A 50 13.53 -5.60 8.14
CA ASN A 50 12.48 -5.00 8.95
C ASN A 50 11.52 -4.28 8.00
N VAL A 51 10.27 -4.71 7.94
CA VAL A 51 9.30 -4.28 6.93
C VAL A 51 8.15 -3.52 7.56
N GLU A 52 7.87 -2.34 7.01
CA GLU A 52 6.82 -1.45 7.44
C GLU A 52 5.82 -1.16 6.30
N LEU A 53 4.52 -1.32 6.56
CA LEU A 53 3.44 -1.06 5.61
C LEU A 53 3.06 0.42 5.66
N LEU A 54 3.58 1.23 4.75
CA LEU A 54 3.47 2.68 4.77
C LEU A 54 2.16 3.23 4.19
N GLY A 55 1.51 2.47 3.29
CA GLY A 55 0.34 2.93 2.55
C GLY A 55 0.69 4.10 1.61
N GLU A 56 -0.21 5.07 1.49
CA GLU A 56 -0.10 6.17 0.54
C GLU A 56 -0.51 7.53 1.12
N GLY A 57 -0.45 8.57 0.28
CA GLY A 57 -1.01 9.90 0.55
C GLY A 57 -0.38 10.66 1.72
N GLU A 58 -1.21 11.47 2.40
CA GLU A 58 -0.78 12.28 3.54
C GLU A 58 -0.26 11.44 4.73
N PRO A 59 -0.90 10.30 5.12
CA PRO A 59 -0.40 9.47 6.20
C PRO A 59 1.03 8.95 5.95
N LEU A 60 1.32 8.52 4.72
CA LEU A 60 2.66 8.15 4.28
C LEU A 60 3.65 9.30 4.49
N LEU A 61 3.32 10.49 3.99
CA LEU A 61 4.19 11.67 4.10
C LEU A 61 4.48 12.04 5.56
N ARG A 62 3.45 12.07 6.41
CA ARG A 62 3.61 12.33 7.84
C ARG A 62 4.58 11.35 8.48
N ARG A 63 4.49 10.07 8.11
CA ARG A 63 5.37 9.03 8.68
C ARG A 63 6.81 9.17 8.24
N LEU A 64 7.05 9.45 6.96
CA LEU A 64 8.40 9.69 6.42
C LEU A 64 9.06 10.98 6.95
N LEU A 65 8.26 11.96 7.37
CA LEU A 65 8.74 13.22 7.94
C LEU A 65 8.96 13.15 9.46
N ALA A 66 8.30 12.23 10.17
CA ALA A 66 8.28 12.17 11.63
C ALA A 66 9.49 11.48 12.29
N GLY A 67 10.36 10.81 11.53
CA GLY A 67 11.41 10.00 12.16
C GLY A 67 12.32 9.24 11.21
N PRO A 68 13.01 8.18 11.69
CA PRO A 68 14.00 7.46 10.90
C PRO A 68 13.36 6.88 9.64
N ARG A 69 13.92 7.25 8.50
CA ARG A 69 13.41 6.84 7.19
C ARG A 69 13.80 5.40 6.88
N PRO A 70 13.02 4.69 6.05
CA PRO A 70 13.44 3.42 5.48
C PRO A 70 14.76 3.58 4.72
N ASP A 71 15.57 2.52 4.72
CA ASP A 71 16.75 2.43 3.85
C ASP A 71 16.34 2.28 2.37
N LEU A 72 15.15 1.69 2.15
CA LEU A 72 14.55 1.46 0.84
C LEU A 72 13.03 1.57 0.93
N VAL A 73 12.41 2.14 -0.10
CA VAL A 73 10.95 2.11 -0.29
C VAL A 73 10.64 1.23 -1.48
N PHE A 74 9.85 0.18 -1.26
CA PHE A 74 9.30 -0.68 -2.30
C PHE A 74 7.91 -0.15 -2.63
N ASN A 75 7.79 0.56 -3.75
CA ASN A 75 6.51 1.05 -4.23
C ASN A 75 5.86 0.01 -5.13
N ILE A 76 4.64 -0.44 -4.79
CA ILE A 76 3.94 -1.45 -5.60
C ILE A 76 3.50 -0.87 -6.96
N ALA A 77 3.40 0.47 -7.06
CA ALA A 77 3.30 1.28 -8.29
C ALA A 77 2.51 0.66 -9.44
N GLU A 78 1.30 1.18 -9.66
CA GLU A 78 0.55 1.00 -10.90
C GLU A 78 0.83 2.09 -11.94
#